data_AF-A0A9E2GDX0-F1
#
_entry.id   AF-A0A9E2GDX0-F1
#
_cell.length_a   1.000
_cell.length_b   1.000
_cell.length_c   1.000
_cell.angle_alpha   90.00
_cell.angle_beta   90.00
_cell.angle_gamma   90.00
#
_symmetry.space_group_name_H-M   'P 1'
#
loop_
_entity.id
_entity.type
_entity.pdbx_description
1 polymer ?
#
loop_
_entity_poly.entity_id
_entity_poly.type
_entity_poly.pdbx_seq_one_letter_code
_entity_poly.pdbx_strand_id
1 'polypeptide(L)'
;MGECHYRSGNYEAINKIAFIRMILKSLEINADRIAIEWASAAEGPLFVKLITEFTGKIKAIGTLGISEGLKREELMLKIKAASMAVEGMKVRMAFAKQAKQIKKDKAYGHLPSEEKLLTVLMNEMDRKFL
;
A
#
# COMPACT_ATOMS: atom_id res chain seq x y z
N MET A 1 -6.52 18.68 -2.00
CA MET A 1 -5.07 18.33 -1.92
C MET A 1 -4.27 19.61 -1.98
N GLY A 2 -3.28 19.80 -1.11
CA GLY A 2 -2.49 21.05 -1.03
C GLY A 2 -2.50 21.72 0.35
N GLU A 3 -3.41 21.32 1.23
CA GLU A 3 -3.50 21.84 2.61
C GLU A 3 -2.66 21.03 3.62
N CYS A 4 -1.70 20.24 3.13
CA CYS A 4 -0.81 19.54 4.04
C CYS A 4 0.00 20.58 4.80
N HIS A 5 -0.12 20.60 6.13
CA HIS A 5 0.67 21.46 7.01
C HIS A 5 2.19 21.30 6.77
N TYR A 6 2.61 20.11 6.30
CA TYR A 6 3.99 19.77 5.94
C TYR A 6 4.27 19.81 4.43
N ARG A 7 3.46 20.54 3.65
CA ARG A 7 3.54 20.80 2.20
C ARG A 7 3.38 19.58 1.28
N SER A 8 4.09 18.47 1.53
CA SER A 8 4.12 17.32 0.62
C SER A 8 3.86 15.95 1.26
N GLY A 9 3.62 15.89 2.57
CA GLY A 9 3.40 14.62 3.27
C GLY A 9 2.20 13.83 2.72
N ASN A 10 1.16 14.53 2.26
CA ASN A 10 0.01 13.92 1.59
C ASN A 10 0.41 13.19 0.30
N TYR A 11 1.27 13.81 -0.52
CA TYR A 11 1.76 13.19 -1.76
C TYR A 11 2.63 11.96 -1.51
N GLU A 12 3.47 11.99 -0.47
CA GLU A 12 4.24 10.82 -0.07
C GLU A 12 3.36 9.69 0.45
N ALA A 13 2.32 10.01 1.21
CA ALA A 13 1.34 9.02 1.68
C ALA A 13 0.63 8.34 0.50
N ILE A 14 0.22 9.10 -0.52
CA ILE A 14 -0.39 8.54 -1.74
C ILE A 14 0.56 7.55 -2.43
N ASN A 15 1.85 7.90 -2.57
CA ASN A 15 2.83 7.01 -3.18
C ASN A 15 3.03 5.72 -2.37
N LYS A 16 3.05 5.82 -1.03
CA LYS A 16 3.14 4.65 -0.15
C LYS A 16 1.91 3.75 -0.28
N ILE A 17 0.71 4.34 -0.37
CA ILE A 17 -0.53 3.57 -0.55
C ILE A 17 -0.55 2.86 -1.90
N ALA A 18 -0.07 3.49 -2.98
CA ALA A 18 0.09 2.83 -4.26
C ALA A 18 1.03 1.61 -4.17
N PHE A 19 2.15 1.76 -3.45
CA PHE A 19 3.08 0.66 -3.22
C PHE A 19 2.47 -0.46 -2.36
N ILE A 20 1.73 -0.13 -1.29
CA ILE A 20 1.05 -1.14 -0.47
C ILE A 20 -0.03 -1.87 -1.27
N ARG A 21 -0.80 -1.17 -2.11
CA ARG A 21 -1.78 -1.81 -3.00
C ARG A 21 -1.11 -2.79 -3.97
N MET A 22 0.03 -2.42 -4.56
CA MET A 22 0.82 -3.32 -5.39
C MET A 22 1.26 -4.57 -4.60
N ILE A 23 1.76 -4.38 -3.38
CA ILE A 23 2.16 -5.49 -2.49
C ILE A 23 0.96 -6.41 -2.20
N LEU A 24 -0.18 -5.87 -1.77
CA LEU A 24 -1.37 -6.69 -1.46
C LEU A 24 -1.80 -7.53 -2.66
N LYS A 25 -1.84 -6.94 -3.87
CA LYS A 25 -2.14 -7.69 -5.10
C LYS A 25 -1.16 -8.84 -5.32
N SER A 26 0.14 -8.61 -5.11
CA SER A 26 1.17 -9.66 -5.28
C SER A 26 1.05 -10.80 -4.26
N LEU A 27 0.39 -10.55 -3.11
CA LEU A 27 0.08 -11.56 -2.11
C LEU A 27 -1.29 -12.22 -2.31
N GLU A 28 -1.99 -11.89 -3.41
CA GLU A 28 -3.38 -12.31 -3.68
C GLU A 28 -4.37 -11.81 -2.62
N ILE A 29 -4.01 -10.73 -1.92
CA ILE A 29 -4.87 -10.06 -0.96
C ILE A 29 -5.60 -8.92 -1.67
N ASN A 30 -6.91 -8.80 -1.41
CA ASN A 30 -7.69 -7.73 -2.03
C ASN A 30 -7.11 -6.35 -1.66
N ALA A 31 -6.59 -5.64 -2.67
CA ALA A 31 -5.93 -4.34 -2.50
C ALA A 31 -6.86 -3.24 -2.01
N ASP A 32 -8.18 -3.48 -2.03
CA ASP A 32 -9.18 -2.59 -1.48
C ASP A 32 -9.31 -2.65 0.05
N ARG A 33 -8.52 -3.52 0.69
CA ARG A 33 -8.36 -3.55 2.15
C ARG A 33 -7.54 -2.38 2.71
N ILE A 34 -6.99 -1.52 1.84
CA ILE A 34 -6.36 -0.27 2.21
C ILE A 34 -6.99 0.89 1.44
N ALA A 35 -7.18 2.01 2.10
CA ALA A 35 -7.69 3.24 1.51
C ALA A 35 -6.91 4.44 2.04
N ILE A 36 -6.95 5.54 1.29
CA ILE A 36 -6.46 6.83 1.74
C ILE A 36 -7.46 7.87 1.33
N GLU A 37 -7.97 8.60 2.32
CA GLU A 37 -8.98 9.62 2.15
C GLU A 37 -8.56 10.88 2.92
N TRP A 38 -9.12 12.02 2.54
CA TRP A 38 -8.74 13.32 3.11
C TRP A 38 -9.94 13.97 3.77
N ALA A 39 -9.77 14.37 5.02
CA ALA A 39 -10.69 15.23 5.75
C ALA A 39 -9.86 16.22 6.58
N SER A 40 -10.27 17.49 6.60
CA SER A 40 -9.73 18.52 7.48
C SER A 40 -10.30 18.39 8.90
N ALA A 41 -9.74 19.13 9.85
CA ALA A 41 -10.20 19.14 11.24
C ALA A 41 -11.64 19.69 11.40
N ALA A 42 -12.14 20.46 10.44
CA ALA A 42 -13.50 21.01 10.45
C ALA A 42 -14.53 20.05 9.83
N GLU A 43 -14.09 18.96 9.19
CA GLU A 43 -14.94 18.07 8.39
C GLU A 43 -15.35 16.81 9.17
N GLY A 44 -15.79 16.99 10.42
CA GLY A 44 -16.23 15.89 11.29
C GLY A 44 -17.28 14.96 10.65
N PRO A 45 -18.37 15.48 10.05
CA PRO A 45 -19.37 14.65 9.36
C PRO A 45 -18.79 13.85 8.19
N LEU A 46 -17.86 14.42 7.42
CA LEU A 46 -17.20 13.71 6.32
C LEU A 46 -16.31 12.59 6.85
N PHE A 47 -15.55 12.83 7.92
CA PHE A 47 -14.73 11.78 8.56
C PHE A 47 -15.57 10.58 8.97
N VAL A 48 -16.71 10.82 9.64
CA VAL A 48 -17.64 9.75 10.04
C VAL A 48 -18.14 8.97 8.82
N LYS A 49 -18.52 9.67 7.75
CA LYS A 49 -18.95 9.05 6.48
C LYS A 49 -17.86 8.16 5.89
N LEU A 50 -16.63 8.67 5.73
CA LEU A 50 -15.50 7.94 5.14
C LEU A 50 -15.16 6.66 5.93
N ILE A 51 -15.12 6.74 7.26
CA ILE A 51 -14.86 5.58 8.11
C ILE A 51 -16.00 4.56 8.04
N THR A 52 -17.25 5.03 7.98
CA THR A 52 -18.42 4.15 7.87
C THR A 52 -18.42 3.41 6.53
N GLU A 53 -18.18 4.11 5.42
CA GLU A 53 -18.10 3.51 4.08
C GLU A 53 -16.95 2.51 3.98
N PHE A 54 -15.75 2.86 4.48
CA PHE A 54 -14.62 1.95 4.47
C PHE A 54 -14.87 0.70 5.34
N THR A 55 -15.46 0.87 6.52
CA THR A 55 -15.82 -0.27 7.39
C THR A 55 -16.84 -1.17 6.71
N GLY A 56 -17.85 -0.59 6.04
CA GLY A 56 -18.82 -1.33 5.24
C GLY A 56 -18.16 -2.12 4.12
N LYS A 57 -17.20 -1.50 3.41
CA LYS A 57 -16.40 -2.14 2.36
C LYS A 57 -15.57 -3.32 2.89
N ILE A 58 -14.87 -3.16 4.02
CA ILE A 58 -14.10 -4.25 4.64
C ILE A 58 -15.02 -5.41 5.05
N LYS A 59 -16.19 -5.12 5.64
CA LYS A 59 -17.18 -6.15 5.99
C LYS A 59 -17.69 -6.90 4.75
N ALA A 60 -17.94 -6.19 3.65
CA ALA A 60 -18.39 -6.79 2.40
C ALA A 60 -17.32 -7.67 1.74
N ILE A 61 -16.03 -7.31 1.84
CA ILE A 61 -14.92 -8.17 1.41
C ILE A 61 -14.87 -9.43 2.30
N GLY A 62 -15.06 -9.27 3.61
CA GLY A 62 -15.06 -10.37 4.58
C GLY A 62 -13.69 -10.59 5.24
N THR A 63 -13.58 -11.68 6.01
CA THR A 63 -12.42 -11.96 6.87
C THR A 63 -11.14 -12.13 6.07
N LEU A 64 -10.07 -11.46 6.50
CA LEU A 64 -8.74 -11.54 5.86
C LEU A 64 -8.24 -12.99 5.82
N GLY A 65 -7.76 -13.41 4.65
CA GLY A 65 -7.33 -14.77 4.37
C GLY A 65 -8.48 -15.65 3.92
N ILE A 66 -9.57 -15.73 4.71
CA ILE A 66 -10.73 -16.58 4.39
C ILE A 66 -11.39 -16.14 3.09
N SER A 67 -11.66 -14.84 2.93
CA SER A 67 -12.27 -14.29 1.71
C SER A 67 -11.35 -14.38 0.49
N GLU A 68 -10.04 -14.49 0.73
CA GLU A 68 -9.02 -14.68 -0.29
C GLU A 68 -8.76 -16.17 -0.61
N GLY A 69 -9.39 -17.11 0.12
CA GLY A 69 -9.12 -18.55 -0.02
C GLY A 69 -7.78 -19.02 0.57
N LEU A 70 -7.12 -18.18 1.38
CA LEU A 70 -5.82 -18.45 1.99
C LEU A 70 -5.97 -19.10 3.38
N LYS A 71 -5.15 -20.11 3.65
CA LYS A 71 -5.00 -20.65 5.01
C LYS A 71 -4.27 -19.63 5.90
N ARG A 72 -4.50 -19.69 7.21
CA ARG A 72 -3.90 -18.74 8.16
C ARG A 72 -2.38 -18.79 8.11
N GLU A 73 -1.79 -19.97 8.02
CA GLU A 73 -0.34 -20.17 7.98
C GLU A 73 0.27 -19.55 6.73
N GLU A 74 -0.37 -19.78 5.58
CA GLU A 74 0.05 -19.21 4.29
C GLU A 74 -0.06 -17.68 4.29
N LEU A 75 -1.18 -17.14 4.77
CA LEU A 75 -1.39 -15.70 4.91
C LEU A 75 -0.28 -15.06 5.77
N MET A 76 -0.02 -15.65 6.93
CA MET A 76 1.01 -15.14 7.84
C MET A 76 2.41 -15.22 7.23
N LEU A 77 2.70 -16.30 6.49
CA LEU A 77 3.96 -16.44 5.76
C LEU A 77 4.13 -15.34 4.71
N LYS A 78 3.12 -15.15 3.85
CA LYS A 78 3.07 -14.12 2.79
C LYS A 78 3.23 -12.69 3.37
N ILE A 79 2.52 -12.37 4.45
CA ILE A 79 2.62 -11.05 5.10
C ILE A 79 4.00 -10.86 5.72
N LYS A 80 4.53 -11.86 6.44
CA LYS A 80 5.86 -11.78 7.05
C LYS A 80 6.94 -11.61 5.98
N ALA A 81 6.82 -12.33 4.87
CA ALA A 81 7.68 -12.21 3.71
C ALA A 81 7.77 -10.78 3.19
N ALA A 82 6.61 -10.23 2.85
CA ALA A 82 6.51 -8.88 2.32
C ALA A 82 7.04 -7.85 3.33
N SER A 83 6.68 -7.98 4.62
CA SER A 83 7.16 -7.08 5.68
C SER A 83 8.68 -7.09 5.78
N MET A 84 9.31 -8.27 5.80
CA MET A 84 10.76 -8.36 5.85
C MET A 84 11.40 -7.82 4.56
N ALA A 85 10.80 -8.07 3.39
CA ALA A 85 11.33 -7.61 2.11
C ALA A 85 11.32 -6.08 1.99
N VAL A 86 10.25 -5.41 2.43
CA VAL A 86 10.16 -3.93 2.37
C VAL A 86 11.13 -3.22 3.30
N GLU A 87 11.58 -3.87 4.37
CA GLU A 87 12.68 -3.39 5.23
C GLU A 87 14.06 -3.49 4.55
N GLY A 88 14.18 -4.37 3.56
CA GLY A 88 15.39 -4.60 2.77
C GLY A 88 15.87 -3.35 2.03
N MET A 89 17.19 -3.11 2.06
CA MET A 89 17.79 -1.93 1.43
C MET A 89 17.45 -1.84 -0.07
N LYS A 90 17.42 -2.96 -0.80
CA LYS A 90 17.14 -2.96 -2.24
C LYS A 90 15.73 -2.48 -2.56
N VAL A 91 14.72 -2.98 -1.84
CA VAL A 91 13.32 -2.53 -2.01
C VAL A 91 13.20 -1.05 -1.66
N ARG A 92 13.80 -0.63 -0.54
CA ARG A 92 13.81 0.79 -0.13
C ARG A 92 14.43 1.70 -1.19
N MET A 93 15.58 1.30 -1.76
CA MET A 93 16.24 2.06 -2.82
C MET A 93 15.43 2.08 -4.12
N ALA A 94 14.84 0.95 -4.50
CA ALA A 94 13.98 0.86 -5.69
C ALA A 94 12.76 1.79 -5.55
N PHE A 95 12.09 1.76 -4.41
CA PHE A 95 10.96 2.65 -4.14
C PHE A 95 11.39 4.13 -4.07
N ALA A 96 12.53 4.44 -3.44
CA ALA A 96 13.05 5.82 -3.39
C ALA A 96 13.33 6.38 -4.79
N LYS A 97 13.83 5.55 -5.72
CA LYS A 97 14.01 5.93 -7.12
C LYS A 97 12.67 6.25 -7.80
N GLN A 98 11.64 5.42 -7.59
CA GLN A 98 10.29 5.69 -8.09
C GLN A 98 9.73 6.98 -7.50
N ALA A 99 9.83 7.19 -6.18
CA ALA A 99 9.34 8.39 -5.52
C ALA A 99 9.98 9.68 -6.06
N LYS A 100 11.28 9.65 -6.39
CA LYS A 100 11.96 10.77 -7.05
C LYS A 100 11.40 11.06 -8.44
N GLN A 101 11.13 10.02 -9.23
CA GLN A 101 10.55 10.16 -10.56
C GLN A 101 9.12 10.68 -10.49
N ILE A 102 8.29 10.12 -9.60
CA ILE A 102 6.92 10.58 -9.34
C ILE A 102 6.89 12.08 -9.02
N LYS A 103 7.78 12.53 -8.14
CA LYS A 103 7.88 13.95 -7.77
C LYS A 103 8.29 14.83 -8.95
N LYS A 104 9.21 14.36 -9.79
CA LYS A 104 9.64 15.06 -11.00
C LYS A 104 8.48 15.23 -11.99
N ASP A 105 7.69 14.18 -12.17
CA ASP A 105 6.61 14.13 -13.16
C ASP A 105 5.25 14.60 -12.60
N LYS A 106 5.18 14.88 -11.29
CA LYS A 106 3.94 15.17 -10.54
C LYS A 106 2.87 14.07 -10.64
N ALA A 107 3.28 12.83 -10.91
CA ALA A 107 2.40 11.68 -11.13
C ALA A 107 2.08 10.92 -9.83
N TYR A 108 1.64 11.64 -8.78
CA TYR A 108 1.44 11.05 -7.45
C TYR A 108 0.41 9.92 -7.45
N GLY A 109 0.74 8.80 -6.82
CA GLY A 109 -0.11 7.60 -6.75
C GLY A 109 0.01 6.66 -7.94
N HIS A 110 0.77 7.03 -8.97
CA HIS A 110 1.12 6.14 -10.06
C HIS A 110 2.58 5.71 -9.92
N LEU A 111 2.87 4.42 -9.96
CA LEU A 111 4.23 3.87 -9.86
C LEU A 111 4.85 3.77 -11.27
N PRO A 112 5.82 4.64 -11.66
CA PRO A 112 6.30 4.72 -13.04
C PRO A 112 6.98 3.45 -13.58
N SER A 113 7.50 2.59 -12.72
CA SER A 113 7.97 1.26 -13.11
C SER A 113 7.57 0.23 -12.06
N GLU A 114 6.25 0.07 -11.91
CA GLU A 114 5.62 -0.87 -10.99
C GLU A 114 6.18 -2.29 -11.14
N GLU A 115 6.26 -2.80 -12.37
CA GLU A 115 6.78 -4.16 -12.66
C GLU A 115 8.21 -4.36 -12.12
N LYS A 116 9.11 -3.39 -12.36
CA LYS A 116 10.48 -3.47 -11.85
C LYS A 116 10.53 -3.44 -10.32
N LEU A 117 9.69 -2.63 -9.68
CA LEU A 117 9.59 -2.58 -8.22
C LEU A 117 9.06 -3.90 -7.66
N LEU A 118 8.05 -4.48 -8.32
CA LEU A 118 7.50 -5.79 -7.99
C LEU A 118 8.55 -6.89 -8.15
N THR A 119 9.34 -6.89 -9.23
CA THR A 119 10.45 -7.85 -9.39
C THR A 119 11.47 -7.75 -8.26
N VAL A 120 11.85 -6.54 -7.83
CA VAL A 120 12.78 -6.37 -6.70
C VAL A 120 12.16 -6.88 -5.41
N LEU A 121 10.86 -6.60 -5.18
CA LEU A 121 10.13 -7.09 -4.02
C LEU A 121 10.09 -8.62 -3.98
N MET A 122 9.65 -9.27 -5.06
CA MET A 122 9.53 -10.73 -5.14
C MET A 122 10.88 -11.41 -4.91
N ASN A 123 11.95 -10.93 -5.55
CA ASN A 123 13.30 -11.44 -5.32
C ASN A 123 13.76 -11.33 -3.86
N GLU A 124 13.41 -10.24 -3.17
CA GLU A 124 13.76 -10.05 -1.76
C GLU A 124 12.85 -10.82 -0.81
N MET A 125 11.62 -11.15 -1.23
CA MET A 125 10.77 -12.10 -0.52
C MET A 125 11.39 -13.49 -0.61
N ASP A 126 11.64 -14.02 -1.81
CA ASP A 126 12.15 -15.38 -2.01
C ASP A 126 13.47 -15.65 -1.27
N ARG A 127 14.39 -14.68 -1.28
CA ARG A 127 15.68 -14.74 -0.57
C ARG A 127 15.57 -14.91 0.95
N LYS A 128 14.42 -14.61 1.53
CA LYS A 128 14.19 -14.68 2.98
C LYS A 128 13.45 -15.96 3.39
N PHE A 129 13.03 -16.77 2.43
CA PHE A 129 12.42 -18.10 2.63
C PHE A 129 13.29 -19.26 2.11
N LEU A 130 14.41 -18.94 1.45
CA LEU A 130 15.55 -19.83 1.18
C LEU A 130 16.66 -19.55 2.20
#